data_AF-A0A2K1PCM2-F1
#
_entry.id   AF-A0A2K1PCM2-F1
#
_cell.length_a   1.000
_cell.length_b   1.000
_cell.length_c   1.000
_cell.angle_alpha   90.00
_cell.angle_beta   90.00
_cell.angle_gamma   90.00
#
_symmetry.space_group_name_H-M   'P 1'
#
loop_
_entity.id
_entity.type
_entity.pdbx_description
1 polymer ?
#
loop_
_entity_poly.entity_id
_entity_poly.type
_entity_poly.pdbx_seq_one_letter_code
_entity_poly.pdbx_strand_id
1 'polypeptide(L)'
;MKIALGIKGNSVNKAHFGISEKYRIYELENGMLNFFEERINDNFTQHKHSEVEDIMKFLSDCNVWVAKSMGKKSKEVIMNLGYTPLIINSDSIQEAEKEIVKALDHH
;
A
#
# COMPACT_ATOMS: atom_id res chain seq x y z
N MET A 1 -13.57 3.04 2.54
CA MET A 1 -12.40 3.43 1.69
C MET A 1 -11.43 2.28 1.62
N LYS A 2 -10.86 1.94 0.44
CA LYS A 2 -9.91 0.82 0.30
C LYS A 2 -8.45 1.27 0.41
N ILE A 3 -7.65 0.49 1.13
CA ILE A 3 -6.27 0.80 1.49
C ILE A 3 -5.39 -0.41 1.17
N ALA A 4 -4.29 -0.20 0.44
CA ALA A 4 -3.34 -1.26 0.10
C ALA A 4 -2.01 -1.08 0.85
N LEU A 5 -1.61 -2.06 1.66
CA LEU A 5 -0.33 -2.09 2.36
C LEU A 5 0.65 -3.04 1.67
N GLY A 6 1.82 -2.56 1.28
CA GLY A 6 2.88 -3.39 0.72
C GLY A 6 3.56 -4.27 1.78
N ILE A 7 3.52 -5.59 1.61
CA ILE A 7 4.09 -6.57 2.54
C ILE A 7 5.10 -7.51 1.86
N LYS A 8 5.98 -8.13 2.66
CA LYS A 8 6.90 -9.19 2.25
C LYS A 8 6.91 -10.29 3.32
N GLY A 9 6.51 -11.50 2.98
CA GLY A 9 6.18 -12.53 3.97
C GLY A 9 5.14 -12.02 4.98
N ASN A 10 5.50 -12.01 6.27
CA ASN A 10 4.61 -11.65 7.38
C ASN A 10 4.87 -10.24 7.95
N SER A 11 5.58 -9.37 7.22
CA SER A 11 5.95 -8.02 7.68
C SER A 11 5.74 -6.95 6.62
N VAL A 12 5.76 -5.69 7.05
CA VAL A 12 5.74 -4.55 6.13
C VAL A 12 6.99 -4.61 5.25
N ASN A 13 6.81 -4.41 3.94
CA ASN A 13 7.94 -4.39 3.04
C ASN A 13 8.86 -3.20 3.37
N LYS A 14 10.10 -3.50 3.74
CA LYS A 14 11.12 -2.50 4.08
C LYS A 14 11.70 -1.78 2.86
N ALA A 15 11.51 -2.34 1.67
CA ALA A 15 11.96 -1.75 0.43
C ALA A 15 10.87 -0.85 -0.18
N HIS A 16 10.87 -0.69 -1.51
CA HIS A 16 9.88 0.14 -2.19
C HIS A 16 8.54 -0.56 -2.37
N PHE A 17 7.45 0.19 -2.27
CA PHE A 17 6.07 -0.28 -2.46
C PHE A 17 5.89 -1.16 -3.70
N GLY A 18 6.44 -0.74 -4.85
CA GLY A 18 6.25 -1.45 -6.12
C GLY A 18 6.89 -2.83 -6.23
N ILE A 19 7.82 -3.16 -5.33
CA ILE A 19 8.47 -4.48 -5.26
C ILE A 19 8.01 -5.31 -4.05
N SER A 20 6.85 -4.96 -3.48
CA SER A 20 6.24 -5.77 -2.42
C SER A 20 5.84 -7.13 -2.98
N GLU A 21 5.98 -8.18 -2.19
CA GLU A 21 5.61 -9.53 -2.61
C GLU A 21 4.09 -9.67 -2.76
N LYS A 22 3.36 -9.05 -1.82
CA LYS A 22 1.92 -8.98 -1.79
C LYS A 22 1.45 -7.62 -1.31
N TYR A 23 0.17 -7.36 -1.51
CA TYR A 23 -0.54 -6.22 -0.96
C TYR A 23 -1.65 -6.71 -0.06
N ARG A 24 -1.62 -6.26 1.19
CA ARG A 24 -2.68 -6.50 2.16
C ARG A 24 -3.72 -5.40 2.03
N ILE A 25 -4.93 -5.76 1.64
CA ILE A 25 -6.01 -4.83 1.35
C ILE A 25 -6.91 -4.72 2.57
N TYR A 26 -7.25 -3.49 2.92
CA TYR A 26 -8.14 -3.16 4.02
C TYR A 26 -9.28 -2.27 3.55
N GLU A 27 -10.38 -2.33 4.29
CA GLU A 27 -11.47 -1.37 4.21
C GLU A 27 -11.50 -0.55 5.50
N LEU A 28 -11.41 0.77 5.36
CA LEU A 28 -11.65 1.72 6.45
C LEU A 28 -13.11 2.14 6.44
N GLU A 29 -13.81 1.83 7.52
CA GLU A 29 -15.22 2.16 7.76
C GLU A 29 -15.41 2.57 9.22
N ASN A 30 -16.07 3.72 9.45
CA ASN A 30 -16.33 4.25 10.80
C ASN A 30 -15.07 4.30 11.71
N GLY A 31 -13.91 4.67 11.14
CA GLY A 31 -12.63 4.73 11.85
C GLY A 31 -11.98 3.36 12.13
N MET A 32 -12.63 2.26 11.73
CA MET A 32 -12.12 0.90 11.90
C MET A 32 -11.49 0.38 10.61
N LEU A 33 -10.25 -0.10 10.72
CA LEU A 33 -9.53 -0.73 9.61
C LEU A 33 -9.78 -2.24 9.64
N ASN A 34 -10.52 -2.75 8.67
CA ASN A 34 -10.86 -4.16 8.55
C ASN A 34 -10.04 -4.81 7.44
N PHE A 35 -9.42 -5.97 7.73
CA PHE A 35 -8.75 -6.75 6.69
C PHE A 35 -9.78 -7.29 5.70
N PHE A 36 -9.52 -7.09 4.40
CA PHE A 36 -10.39 -7.52 3.31
C PHE A 36 -9.79 -8.74 2.60
N GLU A 37 -8.61 -8.60 1.99
CA GLU A 37 -7.95 -9.69 1.26
C GLU A 37 -6.43 -9.45 1.09
N GLU A 38 -5.71 -10.44 0.57
CA GLU A 38 -4.34 -10.27 0.08
C GLU A 38 -4.28 -10.45 -1.44
N ARG A 39 -3.58 -9.56 -2.12
CA ARG A 39 -3.33 -9.63 -3.57
C ARG A 39 -1.86 -9.90 -3.84
N ILE A 40 -1.57 -10.91 -4.66
CA ILE A 40 -0.20 -11.22 -5.06
C ILE A 40 0.28 -10.16 -6.05
N ASN A 41 1.52 -9.69 -5.87
CA ASN A 41 2.13 -8.81 -6.86
C ASN A 41 2.73 -9.66 -7.98
N ASP A 42 2.04 -9.75 -9.11
CA ASP A 42 2.53 -10.50 -10.27
C ASP A 42 3.90 -9.98 -10.74
N ASN A 43 4.21 -8.70 -10.56
CA ASN A 43 5.48 -8.11 -10.97
C ASN A 43 6.66 -8.54 -10.08
N PHE A 44 6.41 -8.91 -8.83
CA PHE A 44 7.45 -9.45 -7.94
C PHE A 44 8.04 -10.74 -8.51
N THR A 45 7.19 -11.58 -9.11
CA THR A 45 7.60 -12.86 -9.71
C THR A 45 8.38 -12.69 -11.01
N GLN A 46 8.24 -11.54 -11.69
CA GLN A 46 8.84 -11.29 -13.00
C GLN A 46 10.19 -10.55 -12.95
N HIS A 47 10.71 -10.25 -11.74
CA HIS A 47 11.93 -9.44 -11.54
C HIS A 47 11.92 -8.09 -12.31
N LYS A 48 10.74 -7.57 -12.62
CA LYS A 48 10.60 -6.25 -13.25
C LYS A 48 10.57 -5.18 -12.18
N HIS A 49 11.18 -4.03 -12.50
CA HIS A 49 10.84 -2.79 -11.80
C HIS A 49 9.39 -2.43 -12.17
N SER A 50 8.45 -2.76 -11.29
CA SER A 50 7.03 -2.46 -11.50
C SER A 50 6.85 -0.96 -11.69
N GLU A 51 6.30 -0.56 -12.84
CA GLU A 51 5.82 0.80 -13.03
C GLU A 51 4.49 0.99 -12.30
N VAL A 52 4.05 2.23 -12.13
CA VAL A 52 2.80 2.53 -11.40
C VAL A 52 1.63 1.88 -12.12
N GLU A 53 1.63 1.95 -13.45
CA GLU A 53 0.64 1.43 -14.37
C GLU A 53 0.45 -0.08 -14.21
N ASP A 54 1.51 -0.83 -13.94
CA ASP A 54 1.42 -2.26 -13.70
C ASP A 54 0.75 -2.58 -12.36
N ILE A 55 1.03 -1.78 -11.33
CA ILE A 55 0.42 -1.94 -10.00
C ILE A 55 -1.07 -1.58 -10.03
N MET A 56 -1.45 -0.58 -10.83
CA MET A 56 -2.85 -0.17 -11.00
C MET A 56 -3.75 -1.28 -11.55
N LYS A 57 -3.21 -2.21 -12.34
CA LYS A 57 -3.98 -3.36 -12.87
C LYS A 57 -4.67 -4.16 -11.76
N PHE A 58 -4.10 -4.17 -10.57
CA PHE A 58 -4.66 -4.89 -9.42
C PHE A 58 -4.88 -4.03 -8.17
N LEU A 59 -4.50 -2.75 -8.13
CA LEU A 59 -4.79 -1.82 -7.02
C LEU A 59 -5.60 -0.58 -7.43
N SER A 60 -6.19 -0.55 -8.63
CA SER A 60 -6.95 0.63 -9.10
C SER A 60 -8.17 0.97 -8.24
N ASP A 61 -8.72 0.00 -7.52
CA ASP A 61 -9.83 0.17 -6.57
C ASP A 61 -9.38 0.62 -5.16
N CYS A 62 -8.08 0.70 -4.90
CA CYS A 62 -7.53 1.09 -3.60
C CYS A 62 -7.17 2.58 -3.60
N ASN A 63 -7.88 3.38 -2.80
CA ASN A 63 -7.71 4.83 -2.72
C ASN A 63 -6.36 5.24 -2.10
N VAL A 64 -5.86 4.47 -1.13
CA VAL A 64 -4.64 4.78 -0.37
C VAL A 64 -3.61 3.68 -0.55
N TRP A 65 -2.38 4.06 -0.87
CA TRP A 65 -1.25 3.15 -1.08
C TRP A 65 -0.22 3.36 0.02
N VAL A 66 -0.09 2.37 0.91
CA VAL A 66 0.70 2.44 2.14
C VAL A 66 2.01 1.68 2.01
N ALA A 67 3.12 2.33 2.34
CA ALA A 67 4.45 1.75 2.24
C ALA A 67 5.40 2.30 3.30
N LYS A 68 6.49 1.58 3.57
CA LYS A 68 7.63 2.15 4.30
C LYS A 68 8.47 3.09 3.44
N SER A 69 8.50 2.84 2.13
CA SER A 69 9.19 3.69 1.16
C SER A 69 8.51 3.68 -0.19
N MET A 70 8.45 4.85 -0.82
CA MET A 70 7.94 5.03 -2.18
C MET A 70 8.79 6.05 -2.92
N GLY A 71 9.18 5.74 -4.15
CA GLY A 71 9.98 6.64 -4.99
C GLY A 71 9.27 7.97 -5.24
N LYS A 72 10.02 9.08 -5.32
CA LYS A 72 9.47 10.43 -5.50
C LYS A 72 8.55 10.51 -6.72
N LYS A 73 9.03 10.04 -7.89
CA LYS A 73 8.24 10.01 -9.13
C LYS A 73 6.95 9.20 -8.97
N SER A 74 7.01 8.02 -8.35
CA SER A 74 5.83 7.19 -8.13
C SER A 74 4.77 7.88 -7.26
N LYS A 75 5.19 8.57 -6.20
CA LYS A 75 4.29 9.37 -5.35
C LYS A 75 3.57 10.45 -6.17
N GLU A 76 4.32 11.23 -6.95
CA GLU A 76 3.78 12.30 -7.79
C GLU A 76 2.77 11.75 -8.81
N VAL A 77 3.11 10.62 -9.46
CA VAL A 77 2.22 9.97 -10.43
C VAL A 77 0.91 9.52 -9.78
N ILE A 78 0.95 8.79 -8.66
CA ILE A 78 -0.29 8.28 -8.05
C ILE A 78 -1.15 9.40 -7.46
N MET A 79 -0.54 10.48 -6.93
CA MET A 79 -1.28 11.67 -6.49
C MET A 79 -1.99 12.36 -7.63
N ASN A 80 -1.33 12.53 -8.78
CA ASN A 80 -1.95 13.11 -9.98
C ASN A 80 -3.10 12.26 -10.53
N LEU A 81 -3.08 10.96 -10.25
CA LEU A 81 -4.13 10.00 -10.62
C LEU A 81 -5.25 9.91 -9.57
N GLY A 82 -5.18 10.69 -8.48
CA GLY A 82 -6.22 10.75 -7.45
C GLY A 82 -6.06 9.77 -6.29
N TYR A 83 -4.90 9.10 -6.18
CA TYR A 83 -4.59 8.19 -5.08
C TYR A 83 -3.75 8.87 -4.00
N THR A 84 -3.85 8.38 -2.77
CA THR A 84 -3.09 8.92 -1.63
C THR A 84 -1.89 8.02 -1.30
N PRO A 85 -0.64 8.46 -1.50
CA PRO A 85 0.52 7.80 -0.92
C PRO A 85 0.56 8.04 0.59
N LEU A 86 0.68 6.98 1.38
CA LEU A 86 0.91 7.06 2.82
C LEU A 86 2.22 6.37 3.18
N ILE A 87 3.15 7.11 3.80
CA ILE A 87 4.43 6.57 4.27
C ILE A 87 4.35 6.32 5.77
N ILE A 88 4.66 5.09 6.17
CA ILE A 88 4.67 4.63 7.57
C ILE A 88 6.08 4.22 7.99
N ASN A 89 6.37 4.17 9.28
CA ASN A 89 7.67 3.73 9.79
C ASN A 89 7.66 2.33 10.40
N SER A 90 6.47 1.79 10.70
CA SER A 90 6.26 0.45 11.25
C SER A 90 6.88 -0.68 10.41
N ASP A 91 7.41 -1.70 11.09
CA ASP A 91 7.92 -2.94 10.49
C ASP A 91 6.90 -4.08 10.60
N SER A 92 6.08 -4.09 11.66
CA SER A 92 5.03 -5.09 11.86
C SER A 92 3.71 -4.64 11.23
N ILE A 93 2.88 -5.61 10.83
CA ILE A 93 1.56 -5.32 10.25
C ILE A 93 0.67 -4.64 11.29
N GLN A 94 0.70 -5.08 12.55
CA GLN A 94 -0.16 -4.56 13.62
C GLN A 94 0.18 -3.11 13.98
N GLU A 95 1.46 -2.73 13.96
CA GLU A 95 1.84 -1.33 14.18
C GLU A 95 1.48 -0.47 12.96
N ALA A 96 1.64 -1.01 11.75
CA ALA A 96 1.24 -0.34 10.52
C ALA A 96 -0.27 -0.03 10.50
N GLU A 97 -1.11 -0.98 10.90
CA GLU A 97 -2.56 -0.79 11.02
C GLU A 97 -2.90 0.40 11.95
N LYS A 98 -2.22 0.52 13.09
CA LYS A 98 -2.41 1.64 14.02
C LYS A 98 -1.95 2.97 13.43
N GLU A 99 -0.80 3.00 12.74
CA GLU A 99 -0.32 4.20 12.05
C GLU A 99 -1.29 4.63 10.93
N ILE A 100 -1.83 3.68 10.17
CA ILE A 100 -2.81 3.95 9.10
C ILE A 100 -4.06 4.60 9.67
N VAL A 101 -4.69 4.00 10.70
CA VAL A 101 -5.89 4.56 11.33
C VAL A 101 -5.59 5.97 11.84
N LYS A 102 -4.50 6.16 12.59
CA LYS A 102 -4.14 7.47 13.13
C LYS A 102 -3.92 8.52 12.04
N ALA A 103 -3.31 8.15 10.91
CA ALA A 103 -3.05 9.07 9.81
C ALA A 103 -4.33 9.47 9.06
N LEU A 104 -5.33 8.58 9.00
CA LEU A 104 -6.56 8.80 8.24
C LEU A 104 -7.73 9.30 9.08
N ASP A 105 -7.65 9.21 10.41
CA ASP A 105 -8.66 9.73 11.35
C ASP A 105 -8.64 11.28 11.49
N HIS A 106 -7.57 11.93 11.03
CA HIS A 106 -7.42 13.40 11.06
C HIS A 106 -7.87 14.11 9.76
N HIS A 107 -8.58 13.41 8.87
CA HIS A 107 -9.03 13.92 7.57
C HIS A 107 -10.56 13.86 7.40
#